data_AF-A0A359B0B9-F1
#
_entry.id   AF-A0A359B0B9-F1
#
_cell.length_a   1.000
_cell.length_b   1.000
_cell.length_c   1.000
_cell.angle_alpha   90.00
_cell.angle_beta   90.00
_cell.angle_gamma   90.00
#
_symmetry.space_group_name_H-M   'P 1'
#
loop_
_entity.id
_entity.type
_entity.pdbx_description
1 polymer ?
#
loop_
_entity_poly.entity_id
_entity_poly.type
_entity_poly.pdbx_seq_one_letter_code
_entity_poly.pdbx_strand_id
1 'polypeptide(L)'
;MNLFMKLKLFNILLLAGSGLFFASCDSGYDVGVDTGLVAVEFRAGNISHTRTTNGGNEWIAGDQAGVFMLAEGGSFDTPDDVLENNRRYSTDASGETSAFTLAEGSPLYYPQNGGKVDFIAYYPYKSPLTGYTYPVDIRNQSTPAAIDVLYSNNATSKNKNSGAVELQFKHVLSKLSFTLTSGDGAPDLTSATVQVTNIATTATIDLGDGSATATNSGQTVTANTATDGWSSSTIVIPQENVTGARLIITLKAGAGKFEWNFPSPTTFQPGKEYSYLITVSKTGITVSSSGIAIWAGTGDAPTTGTAQRAYKVGDYYPDPANSNTAIGVVFQITDQGGAHGKIVSLDEKTEFSWGKSKRDEKSAGVAGIRDENDGAAATRNIITQYELSYDLQKYYQGFHWIFWTKNSRKADGEWYLPAKNELKEFITQWKSDKPGWNTKFIDAGGSAMDATYYWSSTEYDHTFAYFVNIAGATGYSTYNKETKVAETQYGNYPFGVRAIKKF
;
A
#
# COMPACT_ATOMS: atom_id res chain seq x y z
N MET A 1 32.43 9.73 50.59
CA MET A 1 32.94 11.09 50.91
C MET A 1 33.59 11.64 49.65
N ASN A 2 33.36 12.94 49.34
CA ASN A 2 33.52 13.67 48.05
C ASN A 2 32.27 13.52 47.14
N LEU A 3 31.21 14.34 47.23
CA LEU A 3 31.01 15.80 47.25
C LEU A 3 30.93 16.46 45.84
N PHE A 4 29.68 16.78 45.44
CA PHE A 4 29.11 17.92 44.66
C PHE A 4 30.01 18.73 43.70
N MET A 5 29.55 19.26 42.57
CA MET A 5 28.47 20.27 42.46
C MET A 5 28.11 20.60 40.98
N LYS A 6 26.82 20.91 40.72
CA LYS A 6 26.26 21.59 39.53
C LYS A 6 26.46 23.12 39.65
N LEU A 7 26.56 23.89 38.54
CA LEU A 7 25.67 25.06 38.25
C LEU A 7 25.99 25.79 36.93
N LYS A 8 24.92 26.27 36.26
CA LYS A 8 24.89 27.30 35.20
C LYS A 8 24.96 28.72 35.81
N LEU A 9 25.45 29.73 35.06
CA LEU A 9 24.73 30.98 34.69
C LEU A 9 25.60 32.07 33.99
N PHE A 10 25.02 32.69 32.95
CA PHE A 10 24.97 34.12 32.55
C PHE A 10 26.14 34.92 31.91
N ASN A 11 25.84 35.41 30.69
CA ASN A 11 26.12 36.70 29.99
C ASN A 11 27.53 37.31 29.88
N ILE A 12 27.94 37.66 28.66
CA ILE A 12 28.34 39.02 28.23
C ILE A 12 28.29 39.12 26.69
N LEU A 13 27.64 40.18 26.21
CA LEU A 13 27.59 40.67 24.84
C LEU A 13 28.83 41.57 24.61
N LEU A 14 29.61 41.39 23.54
CA LEU A 14 30.43 42.48 22.99
C LEU A 14 30.80 42.25 21.51
N LEU A 15 30.36 43.20 20.71
CA LEU A 15 30.67 43.47 19.31
C LEU A 15 32.15 43.89 19.19
N ALA A 16 32.91 43.30 18.27
CA ALA A 16 34.07 43.93 17.64
C ALA A 16 34.33 43.26 16.28
N GLY A 17 34.28 44.06 15.22
CA GLY A 17 34.48 43.62 13.85
C GLY A 17 35.95 43.63 13.39
N SER A 18 36.08 43.25 12.11
CA SER A 18 37.23 43.37 11.21
C SER A 18 38.32 42.29 11.27
N GLY A 19 38.53 41.62 10.13
CA GLY A 19 39.75 40.85 9.85
C GLY A 19 39.60 39.86 8.70
N LEU A 20 39.52 40.36 7.47
CA LEU A 20 39.75 39.59 6.25
C LEU A 20 41.09 38.83 6.31
N PHE A 21 41.07 37.53 6.03
CA PHE A 21 42.22 36.81 5.49
C PHE A 21 41.72 35.85 4.41
N PHE A 22 41.89 36.26 3.15
CA PHE A 22 41.89 35.37 2.00
C PHE A 22 43.22 34.60 2.00
N ALA A 23 43.16 33.29 2.25
CA ALA A 23 44.23 32.39 1.88
C ALA A 23 44.06 32.03 0.41
N SER A 24 44.92 32.61 -0.43
CA SER A 24 45.16 32.22 -1.81
C SER A 24 45.84 30.86 -1.85
N CYS A 25 45.28 29.93 -2.62
CA CYS A 25 46.06 28.85 -3.23
C CYS A 25 45.61 28.68 -4.68
N ASP A 26 46.58 28.97 -5.53
CA ASP A 26 46.62 28.87 -6.98
C ASP A 26 46.37 27.42 -7.45
N SER A 27 45.42 27.26 -8.37
CA SER A 27 45.40 26.12 -9.30
C SER A 27 45.31 26.74 -10.69
N GLY A 28 46.37 26.56 -11.48
CA GLY A 28 46.58 27.20 -12.77
C GLY A 28 45.31 27.28 -13.62
N TYR A 29 44.99 28.50 -14.04
CA TYR A 29 44.06 28.76 -15.11
C TYR A 29 44.67 28.21 -16.41
N ASP A 30 44.18 27.06 -16.86
CA ASP A 30 44.05 26.86 -18.29
C ASP A 30 43.12 27.98 -18.78
N VAL A 31 43.67 28.92 -19.54
CA VAL A 31 42.90 29.96 -20.23
C VAL A 31 42.15 29.26 -21.36
N GLY A 32 41.07 28.57 -21.00
CA GLY A 32 40.04 28.17 -21.94
C GLY A 32 39.50 29.44 -22.58
N VAL A 33 39.55 29.51 -23.91
CA VAL A 33 38.91 30.56 -24.69
C VAL A 33 37.46 30.65 -24.21
N ASP A 34 37.02 31.83 -23.73
CA ASP A 34 35.59 32.08 -23.50
C ASP A 34 34.91 32.07 -24.87
N THR A 35 34.41 30.90 -25.27
CA THR A 35 33.78 30.69 -26.57
C THR A 35 32.38 31.31 -26.63
N GLY A 36 31.86 31.83 -25.51
CA GLY A 36 30.47 32.26 -25.37
C GLY A 36 29.43 31.14 -25.55
N LEU A 37 29.89 29.88 -25.65
CA LEU A 37 29.03 28.70 -25.78
C LEU A 37 28.53 28.27 -24.40
N VAL A 38 27.22 28.13 -24.27
CA VAL A 38 26.58 27.62 -23.05
C VAL A 38 26.04 26.23 -23.33
N ALA A 39 26.61 25.24 -22.65
CA ALA A 39 26.18 23.85 -22.76
C ALA A 39 24.80 23.68 -22.11
N VAL A 40 24.00 22.79 -22.67
CA VAL A 40 22.71 22.40 -22.11
C VAL A 40 22.93 21.31 -21.07
N GLU A 41 22.47 21.58 -19.86
CA GLU A 41 22.45 20.60 -18.78
C GLU A 41 21.05 20.04 -18.64
N PHE A 42 20.90 18.73 -18.75
CA PHE A 42 19.62 18.05 -18.56
C PHE A 42 19.56 17.38 -17.20
N ARG A 43 18.38 17.40 -16.59
CA ARG A 43 18.04 16.61 -15.41
C ARG A 43 16.73 15.91 -15.66
N ALA A 44 16.62 14.68 -15.18
CA ALA A 44 15.32 14.05 -15.10
C ALA A 44 14.49 14.78 -14.05
N GLY A 45 13.25 15.15 -14.41
CA GLY A 45 12.29 15.62 -13.44
C GLY A 45 11.89 14.52 -12.45
N ASN A 46 11.21 14.92 -11.38
CA ASN A 46 10.78 14.01 -10.31
C ASN A 46 10.00 12.79 -10.88
N ILE A 47 10.45 11.57 -10.57
CA ILE A 47 9.91 10.29 -11.08
C ILE A 47 8.57 9.88 -10.48
N SER A 48 7.92 10.68 -9.64
CA SER A 48 6.56 10.36 -9.15
C SER A 48 5.53 10.04 -10.25
N HIS A 49 5.87 10.09 -11.55
CA HIS A 49 5.01 9.72 -12.66
C HIS A 49 5.61 8.83 -13.79
N THR A 50 6.84 8.28 -13.69
CA THR A 50 7.60 8.05 -14.96
C THR A 50 8.40 6.77 -15.16
N ARG A 51 8.52 5.77 -14.27
CA ARG A 51 9.24 4.53 -14.63
C ARG A 51 8.80 3.28 -13.88
N THR A 52 8.96 2.10 -14.49
CA THR A 52 8.87 0.79 -13.83
C THR A 52 10.22 0.06 -13.72
N THR A 53 10.69 -0.15 -12.48
CA THR A 53 11.77 -1.11 -12.16
C THR A 53 11.33 -2.03 -11.05
N ASN A 54 10.81 -3.24 -11.33
CA ASN A 54 10.44 -4.20 -10.26
C ASN A 54 9.67 -3.57 -9.07
N GLY A 55 8.80 -2.58 -9.32
CA GLY A 55 8.08 -1.83 -8.27
C GLY A 55 8.76 -0.57 -7.70
N GLY A 56 9.83 -0.05 -8.34
CA GLY A 56 10.56 1.15 -7.92
C GLY A 56 10.35 2.39 -8.81
N ASN A 57 10.54 3.55 -8.17
CA ASN A 57 10.32 4.93 -8.65
C ASN A 57 11.64 5.66 -8.99
N GLU A 58 12.60 4.96 -9.62
CA GLU A 58 13.97 5.49 -9.74
C GLU A 58 14.55 5.28 -11.14
N TRP A 59 15.33 6.27 -11.60
CA TRP A 59 16.30 6.05 -12.65
C TRP A 59 17.36 5.11 -12.09
N ILE A 60 17.93 4.27 -12.93
CA ILE A 60 19.09 3.46 -12.61
C ILE A 60 20.27 4.10 -13.33
N ALA A 61 21.42 4.19 -12.67
CA ALA A 61 22.64 4.67 -13.29
C ALA A 61 22.91 3.93 -14.62
N GLY A 62 23.13 4.69 -15.70
CA GLY A 62 23.37 4.17 -17.04
C GLY A 62 22.13 3.97 -17.91
N ASP A 63 20.93 4.28 -17.42
CA ASP A 63 19.73 4.34 -18.27
C ASP A 63 19.94 5.37 -19.38
N GLN A 64 19.60 4.99 -20.61
CA GLN A 64 19.88 5.80 -21.79
C GLN A 64 18.60 6.41 -22.37
N ALA A 65 18.61 7.71 -22.62
CA ALA A 65 17.54 8.46 -23.27
C ALA A 65 18.03 9.12 -24.55
N GLY A 66 17.12 9.31 -25.52
CA GLY A 66 17.37 10.12 -26.71
C GLY A 66 16.80 11.51 -26.53
N VAL A 67 17.56 12.54 -26.88
CA VAL A 67 17.15 13.95 -26.81
C VAL A 67 17.28 14.61 -28.18
N PHE A 68 16.26 15.36 -28.56
CA PHE A 68 16.23 16.21 -29.74
C PHE A 68 16.13 17.67 -29.30
N MET A 69 16.74 18.56 -30.08
CA MET A 69 16.63 20.00 -29.91
C MET A 69 16.00 20.56 -31.17
N LEU A 70 14.87 21.25 -31.00
CA LEU A 70 14.15 21.91 -32.07
C LEU A 70 14.24 23.42 -31.90
N ALA A 71 14.13 24.18 -32.99
CA ALA A 71 13.80 25.60 -32.89
C ALA A 71 12.50 25.78 -32.09
N GLU A 72 12.33 26.92 -31.39
CA GLU A 72 11.10 27.21 -30.64
C GLU A 72 9.84 27.06 -31.53
N GLY A 73 8.93 26.16 -31.14
CA GLY A 73 7.71 25.84 -31.89
C GLY A 73 7.94 25.03 -33.18
N GLY A 74 9.15 24.52 -33.40
CA GLY A 74 9.52 23.75 -34.59
C GLY A 74 8.97 22.31 -34.59
N SER A 75 9.03 21.65 -35.75
CA SER A 75 8.54 20.28 -35.96
C SER A 75 9.57 19.39 -36.66
N PHE A 76 9.50 18.08 -36.44
CA PHE A 76 10.27 17.09 -37.20
C PHE A 76 9.95 17.05 -38.70
N ASP A 77 8.80 17.57 -39.11
CA ASP A 77 8.41 17.66 -40.53
C ASP A 77 9.21 18.73 -41.31
N THR A 78 9.82 19.68 -40.61
CA THR A 78 10.64 20.75 -41.19
C THR A 78 12.11 20.48 -40.85
N PRO A 79 12.95 20.04 -41.81
CA PRO A 79 14.34 19.69 -41.53
C PRO A 79 15.15 20.79 -40.85
N ASP A 80 14.91 22.06 -41.20
CA ASP A 80 15.61 23.22 -40.64
C ASP A 80 15.23 23.52 -39.18
N ASP A 81 14.10 22.99 -38.70
CA ASP A 81 13.70 23.13 -37.30
C ASP A 81 14.48 22.16 -36.39
N VAL A 82 15.08 21.09 -36.94
CA VAL A 82 15.82 20.09 -36.18
C VAL A 82 17.27 20.52 -36.01
N LEU A 83 17.58 21.09 -34.86
CA LEU A 83 18.91 21.63 -34.54
C LEU A 83 19.88 20.54 -34.07
N GLU A 84 19.38 19.57 -33.28
CA GLU A 84 20.15 18.40 -32.85
C GLU A 84 19.27 17.15 -32.88
N ASN A 85 19.85 16.03 -33.36
CA ASN A 85 19.10 14.82 -33.66
C ASN A 85 19.52 13.64 -32.77
N ASN A 86 18.55 13.09 -32.00
CA ASN A 86 18.64 11.85 -31.22
C ASN A 86 19.96 11.69 -30.43
N ARG A 87 20.37 12.74 -29.71
CA ARG A 87 21.59 12.73 -28.88
C ARG A 87 21.37 11.81 -27.69
N ARG A 88 22.32 10.89 -27.46
CA ARG A 88 22.24 9.90 -26.38
C ARG A 88 22.72 10.49 -25.06
N TYR A 89 21.85 10.49 -24.07
CA TYR A 89 22.16 10.85 -22.70
C TYR A 89 22.01 9.65 -21.78
N SER A 90 22.81 9.59 -20.72
CA SER A 90 22.75 8.56 -19.68
C SER A 90 22.60 9.19 -18.30
N THR A 91 21.79 8.55 -17.47
CA THR A 91 21.69 8.89 -16.04
C THR A 91 23.00 8.59 -15.32
N ASP A 92 23.46 9.53 -14.50
CA ASP A 92 24.72 9.43 -13.77
C ASP A 92 24.64 8.59 -12.49
N ALA A 93 23.47 8.57 -11.86
CA ALA A 93 23.22 7.94 -10.58
C ALA A 93 21.80 7.35 -10.54
N SER A 94 21.59 6.40 -9.63
CA SER A 94 20.26 5.89 -9.35
C SER A 94 19.50 6.84 -8.41
N GLY A 95 18.20 7.05 -8.64
CA GLY A 95 17.35 7.85 -7.77
C GLY A 95 16.15 8.48 -8.48
N GLU A 96 15.29 9.14 -7.70
CA GLU A 96 14.06 9.83 -8.18
C GLU A 96 14.36 11.01 -9.12
N THR A 97 15.56 11.56 -9.02
CA THR A 97 16.13 12.54 -9.96
C THR A 97 17.56 12.11 -10.27
N SER A 98 17.98 12.30 -11.51
CA SER A 98 19.36 12.04 -11.93
C SER A 98 19.77 13.10 -12.95
N ALA A 99 21.05 13.46 -12.95
CA ALA A 99 21.57 14.29 -14.03
C ALA A 99 21.73 13.42 -15.28
N PHE A 100 21.33 13.97 -16.42
CA PHE A 100 21.59 13.34 -17.70
C PHE A 100 22.94 13.83 -18.20
N THR A 101 23.91 12.92 -18.19
CA THR A 101 25.23 13.16 -18.78
C THR A 101 25.23 12.69 -20.21
N LEU A 102 25.92 13.43 -21.09
CA LEU A 102 26.02 13.03 -22.47
C LEU A 102 26.83 11.73 -22.56
N ALA A 103 26.27 10.70 -23.19
CA ALA A 103 26.91 9.40 -23.25
C ALA A 103 28.09 9.40 -24.25
N GLU A 104 27.96 10.13 -25.36
CA GLU A 104 28.99 10.22 -26.42
C GLU A 104 28.95 11.57 -27.18
N GLY A 105 30.14 12.03 -27.61
CA GLY A 105 30.32 13.21 -28.46
C GLY A 105 30.46 14.52 -27.67
N SER A 106 30.33 15.65 -28.38
CA SER A 106 30.43 16.99 -27.79
C SER A 106 29.15 17.39 -27.06
N PRO A 107 29.24 18.22 -26.00
CA PRO A 107 28.07 18.79 -25.35
C PRO A 107 27.13 19.47 -26.35
N LEU A 108 25.83 19.38 -26.07
CA LEU A 108 24.82 20.13 -26.80
C LEU A 108 24.84 21.58 -26.32
N TYR A 109 24.87 22.55 -27.24
CA TYR A 109 25.01 23.98 -26.90
C TYR A 109 23.78 24.78 -27.35
N TYR A 110 23.39 25.79 -26.58
CA TYR A 110 22.36 26.73 -27.00
C TYR A 110 22.81 27.59 -28.21
N PRO A 111 21.87 28.06 -29.04
CA PRO A 111 22.18 28.98 -30.15
C PRO A 111 22.83 30.27 -29.63
N GLN A 112 24.00 30.64 -30.20
CA GLN A 112 24.76 31.80 -29.74
C GLN A 112 24.02 33.12 -29.95
N ASN A 113 23.17 33.19 -30.98
CA ASN A 113 22.34 34.35 -31.31
C ASN A 113 21.23 34.62 -30.27
N GLY A 114 21.11 33.78 -29.23
CA GLY A 114 20.09 33.91 -28.19
C GLY A 114 18.71 33.37 -28.59
N GLY A 115 18.62 32.71 -29.76
CA GLY A 115 17.44 31.98 -30.19
C GLY A 115 17.00 30.96 -29.15
N LYS A 116 15.68 30.76 -29.06
CA LYS A 116 15.08 29.80 -28.16
C LYS A 116 14.86 28.47 -28.84
N VAL A 117 14.80 27.42 -28.03
CA VAL A 117 14.67 26.03 -28.47
C VAL A 117 13.72 25.25 -27.60
N ASP A 118 13.16 24.19 -28.18
CA ASP A 118 12.34 23.21 -27.51
C ASP A 118 13.09 21.87 -27.46
N PHE A 119 12.85 21.08 -26.42
CA PHE A 119 13.45 19.77 -26.26
C PHE A 119 12.38 18.68 -26.23
N ILE A 120 12.64 17.63 -27.01
CA ILE A 120 11.89 16.38 -26.98
C ILE A 120 12.83 15.29 -26.50
N ALA A 121 12.36 14.44 -25.59
CA ALA A 121 13.14 13.32 -25.08
C ALA A 121 12.31 12.05 -24.97
N TYR A 122 12.97 10.89 -25.12
CA TYR A 122 12.34 9.59 -24.92
C TYR A 122 13.31 8.59 -24.27
N TYR A 123 12.73 7.57 -23.64
CA TYR A 123 13.44 6.41 -23.11
C TYR A 123 12.67 5.12 -23.48
N PRO A 124 13.35 3.97 -23.66
CA PRO A 124 14.81 3.82 -23.70
C PRO A 124 15.40 4.24 -25.04
N TYR A 125 16.66 4.67 -25.04
CA TYR A 125 17.38 5.11 -26.25
C TYR A 125 17.42 4.01 -27.32
N LYS A 126 17.17 4.40 -28.58
CA LYS A 126 17.33 3.51 -29.73
C LYS A 126 17.93 4.26 -30.93
N SER A 127 18.80 3.57 -31.65
CA SER A 127 19.38 4.06 -32.90
C SER A 127 19.68 2.87 -33.83
N PRO A 128 19.43 2.98 -35.14
CA PRO A 128 18.81 4.12 -35.82
C PRO A 128 17.29 4.23 -35.54
N LEU A 129 16.75 5.43 -35.71
CA LEU A 129 15.30 5.68 -35.79
C LEU A 129 14.91 5.92 -37.25
N THR A 130 13.68 5.56 -37.63
CA THR A 130 13.13 5.84 -38.96
C THR A 130 11.98 6.83 -38.82
N GLY A 131 12.06 7.97 -39.52
CA GLY A 131 10.99 8.98 -39.55
C GLY A 131 10.59 9.52 -38.18
N TYR A 132 11.53 9.69 -37.25
CA TYR A 132 11.28 10.13 -35.86
C TYR A 132 10.22 9.30 -35.13
N THR A 133 10.16 8.00 -35.44
CA THR A 133 9.28 7.06 -34.75
C THR A 133 10.04 6.08 -33.88
N TYR A 134 9.47 5.74 -32.73
CA TYR A 134 10.00 4.73 -31.82
C TYR A 134 9.19 3.42 -31.93
N PRO A 135 9.82 2.30 -32.33
CA PRO A 135 9.15 1.01 -32.43
C PRO A 135 9.03 0.32 -31.06
N VAL A 136 7.81 -0.11 -30.75
CA VAL A 136 7.43 -0.81 -29.50
C VAL A 136 7.09 -2.27 -29.80
N ASP A 137 7.58 -3.16 -28.95
CA ASP A 137 7.24 -4.58 -28.94
C ASP A 137 7.13 -5.07 -27.50
N ILE A 138 5.92 -5.46 -27.09
CA ILE A 138 5.60 -5.86 -25.72
C ILE A 138 5.46 -7.38 -25.55
N ARG A 139 5.83 -8.18 -26.56
CA ARG A 139 5.68 -9.64 -26.52
C ARG A 139 6.45 -10.29 -25.38
N ASN A 140 7.57 -9.69 -24.99
CA ASN A 140 8.41 -10.15 -23.89
C ASN A 140 8.28 -9.23 -22.67
N GLN A 141 7.52 -9.66 -21.66
CA GLN A 141 7.32 -8.93 -20.41
C GLN A 141 8.40 -9.22 -19.35
N SER A 142 9.40 -10.07 -19.61
CA SER A 142 10.37 -10.50 -18.60
C SER A 142 11.25 -9.36 -18.05
N THR A 143 11.44 -8.30 -18.82
CA THR A 143 12.23 -7.12 -18.44
C THR A 143 11.40 -5.84 -18.68
N PRO A 144 10.50 -5.46 -17.76
CA PRO A 144 9.58 -4.34 -17.96
C PRO A 144 10.28 -3.03 -18.34
N ALA A 145 11.42 -2.72 -17.70
CA ALA A 145 12.18 -1.49 -17.98
C ALA A 145 12.69 -1.36 -19.43
N ALA A 146 12.80 -2.47 -20.18
CA ALA A 146 13.25 -2.46 -21.58
C ALA A 146 12.13 -2.15 -22.58
N ILE A 147 10.86 -2.31 -22.16
CA ILE A 147 9.67 -2.10 -22.99
C ILE A 147 8.80 -0.93 -22.48
N ASP A 148 9.12 -0.40 -21.30
CA ASP A 148 8.49 0.78 -20.71
C ASP A 148 8.98 2.05 -21.41
N VAL A 149 8.16 2.56 -22.33
CA VAL A 149 8.50 3.74 -23.12
C VAL A 149 8.03 5.00 -22.43
N LEU A 150 8.96 5.92 -22.28
CA LEU A 150 8.74 7.23 -21.67
C LEU A 150 8.96 8.33 -22.69
N TYR A 151 8.20 9.40 -22.58
CA TYR A 151 8.24 10.53 -23.49
C TYR A 151 8.18 11.85 -22.74
N SER A 152 8.88 12.87 -23.22
CA SER A 152 8.86 14.22 -22.68
C SER A 152 8.93 15.25 -23.80
N ASN A 153 8.06 16.26 -23.74
CA ASN A 153 8.08 17.45 -24.58
C ASN A 153 7.73 18.72 -23.78
N ASN A 154 7.99 18.70 -22.46
CA ASN A 154 7.61 19.79 -21.56
C ASN A 154 8.56 21.00 -21.66
N ALA A 155 9.79 20.78 -22.11
CA ALA A 155 10.87 21.77 -22.05
C ALA A 155 10.86 22.66 -23.29
N THR A 156 9.99 23.67 -23.28
CA THR A 156 9.85 24.63 -24.39
C THR A 156 10.48 26.00 -24.07
N SER A 157 10.73 26.78 -25.11
CA SER A 157 11.20 28.17 -25.08
C SER A 157 12.48 28.39 -24.27
N LYS A 158 13.41 27.42 -24.28
CA LYS A 158 14.67 27.46 -23.52
C LYS A 158 15.77 28.20 -24.28
N ASN A 159 16.68 28.83 -23.54
CA ASN A 159 17.86 29.49 -24.09
C ASN A 159 19.03 29.41 -23.09
N LYS A 160 20.17 30.01 -23.46
CA LYS A 160 21.40 30.05 -22.65
C LYS A 160 21.26 30.61 -21.22
N ASN A 161 20.15 31.28 -20.90
CA ASN A 161 19.89 31.83 -19.57
C ASN A 161 18.90 30.97 -18.74
N SER A 162 18.46 29.83 -19.27
CA SER A 162 17.39 29.01 -18.67
C SER A 162 17.87 28.07 -17.55
N GLY A 163 19.18 27.99 -17.30
CA GLY A 163 19.75 27.03 -16.35
C GLY A 163 19.57 25.57 -16.81
N ALA A 164 19.57 24.65 -15.85
CA ALA A 164 19.36 23.23 -16.13
C ALA A 164 17.92 22.97 -16.62
N VAL A 165 17.80 22.16 -17.67
CA VAL A 165 16.54 21.77 -18.30
C VAL A 165 16.00 20.51 -17.62
N GLU A 166 14.85 20.64 -16.97
CA GLU A 166 14.13 19.51 -16.39
C GLU A 166 13.24 18.83 -17.44
N LEU A 167 13.55 17.58 -17.76
CA LEU A 167 12.76 16.73 -18.66
C LEU A 167 11.73 15.95 -17.83
N GLN A 168 10.45 16.31 -18.00
CA GLN A 168 9.33 15.65 -17.33
C GLN A 168 8.81 14.54 -18.23
N PHE A 169 9.26 13.31 -17.96
CA PHE A 169 8.82 12.14 -18.69
C PHE A 169 7.38 11.74 -18.31
N LYS A 170 6.73 10.96 -19.16
CA LYS A 170 5.46 10.26 -18.89
C LYS A 170 5.45 8.93 -19.62
N HIS A 171 4.78 7.93 -19.05
CA HIS A 171 4.53 6.68 -19.74
C HIS A 171 3.61 6.90 -20.94
N VAL A 172 3.99 6.40 -22.11
CA VAL A 172 3.13 6.46 -23.31
C VAL A 172 2.29 5.19 -23.49
N LEU A 173 2.64 4.11 -22.78
CA LEU A 173 1.91 2.85 -22.77
C LEU A 173 0.93 2.79 -21.58
N SER A 174 0.16 1.70 -21.48
CA SER A 174 -0.67 1.41 -20.30
C SER A 174 -0.11 0.22 -19.52
N LYS A 175 -0.49 0.08 -18.26
CA LYS A 175 -0.12 -1.06 -17.41
C LYS A 175 -1.35 -1.73 -16.83
N LEU A 176 -1.37 -3.06 -16.82
CA LEU A 176 -2.33 -3.85 -16.04
C LEU A 176 -1.58 -4.53 -14.91
N SER A 177 -2.07 -4.37 -13.69
CA SER A 177 -1.52 -4.98 -12.49
C SER A 177 -2.53 -5.94 -11.89
N PHE A 178 -2.05 -7.14 -11.56
CA PHE A 178 -2.86 -8.23 -11.06
C PHE A 178 -2.29 -8.72 -9.73
N THR A 179 -3.12 -8.68 -8.70
CA THR A 179 -2.81 -9.30 -7.40
C THR A 179 -3.66 -10.55 -7.27
N LEU A 180 -3.01 -11.72 -7.29
CA LEU A 180 -3.68 -13.00 -7.15
C LEU A 180 -3.67 -13.41 -5.68
N THR A 181 -4.78 -13.96 -5.23
CA THR A 181 -4.93 -14.51 -3.88
C THR A 181 -5.55 -15.89 -3.93
N SER A 182 -5.06 -16.79 -3.09
CA SER A 182 -5.63 -18.13 -2.95
C SER A 182 -6.96 -18.04 -2.21
N GLY A 183 -8.02 -18.51 -2.86
CA GLY A 183 -9.38 -18.60 -2.34
C GLY A 183 -9.76 -20.02 -1.92
N ASP A 184 -11.01 -20.39 -2.20
CA ASP A 184 -11.64 -21.61 -1.68
C ASP A 184 -10.98 -22.87 -2.26
N GLY A 185 -10.74 -23.85 -1.39
CA GLY A 185 -9.98 -25.04 -1.73
C GLY A 185 -8.47 -24.83 -1.80
N ALA A 186 -7.98 -23.63 -1.44
CA ALA A 186 -6.59 -23.25 -1.29
C ALA A 186 -5.69 -23.69 -2.46
N PRO A 187 -5.97 -23.24 -3.70
CA PRO A 187 -5.13 -23.59 -4.84
C PRO A 187 -3.72 -23.02 -4.67
N ASP A 188 -2.72 -23.83 -5.00
CA ASP A 188 -1.32 -23.39 -5.05
C ASP A 188 -1.13 -22.45 -6.25
N LEU A 189 -0.76 -21.20 -5.95
CA LEU A 189 -0.50 -20.17 -6.96
C LEU A 189 0.95 -20.17 -7.43
N THR A 190 1.84 -20.93 -6.79
CA THR A 190 3.27 -20.94 -7.12
C THR A 190 3.46 -21.25 -8.60
N SER A 191 4.18 -20.38 -9.30
CA SER A 191 4.41 -20.47 -10.75
C SER A 191 3.14 -20.44 -11.62
N ALA A 192 2.05 -19.83 -11.14
CA ALA A 192 0.91 -19.52 -11.99
C ALA A 192 1.32 -18.60 -13.14
N THR A 193 0.68 -18.77 -14.29
CA THR A 193 0.87 -17.88 -15.44
C THR A 193 -0.38 -17.07 -15.69
N VAL A 194 -0.22 -15.76 -15.89
CA VAL A 194 -1.30 -14.85 -16.24
C VAL A 194 -1.11 -14.40 -17.68
N GLN A 195 -2.16 -14.45 -18.50
CA GLN A 195 -2.14 -14.01 -19.89
C GLN A 195 -3.31 -13.06 -20.18
N VAL A 196 -3.06 -12.07 -21.04
CA VAL A 196 -4.08 -11.14 -21.54
C VAL A 196 -4.22 -11.35 -23.04
N THR A 197 -5.43 -11.60 -23.51
CA THR A 197 -5.73 -11.93 -24.90
C THR A 197 -6.40 -10.78 -25.63
N ASN A 198 -6.38 -10.87 -26.96
CA ASN A 198 -7.01 -9.95 -27.90
C ASN A 198 -6.50 -8.50 -27.81
N ILE A 199 -5.21 -8.34 -27.53
CA ILE A 199 -4.52 -7.04 -27.49
C ILE A 199 -3.51 -6.91 -28.63
N ALA A 200 -3.10 -5.67 -28.92
CA ALA A 200 -1.97 -5.37 -29.79
C ALA A 200 -0.65 -5.70 -29.08
N THR A 201 0.35 -6.10 -29.84
CA THR A 201 1.69 -6.45 -29.31
C THR A 201 2.82 -5.59 -29.86
N THR A 202 2.56 -4.84 -30.93
CA THR A 202 3.53 -3.90 -31.50
C THR A 202 2.88 -2.54 -31.71
N ALA A 203 3.66 -1.47 -31.58
CA ALA A 203 3.20 -0.12 -31.86
C ALA A 203 4.33 0.73 -32.40
N THR A 204 3.95 1.85 -33.00
CA THR A 204 4.86 2.92 -33.37
C THR A 204 4.49 4.14 -32.55
N ILE A 205 5.44 4.71 -31.81
CA ILE A 205 5.28 5.99 -31.13
C ILE A 205 5.80 7.09 -32.05
N ASP A 206 4.99 8.10 -32.31
CA ASP A 206 5.44 9.33 -32.97
C ASP A 206 6.18 10.19 -31.93
N LEU A 207 7.46 10.50 -32.17
CA LEU A 207 8.23 11.31 -31.22
C LEU A 207 7.88 12.81 -31.32
N GLY A 208 7.14 13.27 -32.32
CA GLY A 208 6.67 14.65 -32.40
C GLY A 208 5.63 14.99 -31.32
N ASP A 209 4.75 14.05 -30.99
CA ASP A 209 3.65 14.26 -30.03
C ASP A 209 3.52 13.20 -28.93
N GLY A 210 4.25 12.08 -29.04
CA GLY A 210 4.22 10.96 -28.11
C GLY A 210 3.03 10.02 -28.29
N SER A 211 2.27 10.14 -29.38
CA SER A 211 1.12 9.30 -29.68
C SER A 211 1.51 7.89 -30.12
N ALA A 212 0.73 6.90 -29.71
CA ALA A 212 0.98 5.49 -30.01
C ALA A 212 0.00 4.96 -31.07
N THR A 213 0.53 4.38 -32.15
CA THR A 213 -0.27 3.67 -33.15
C THR A 213 -0.10 2.17 -33.00
N ALA A 214 -1.15 1.50 -32.54
CA ALA A 214 -1.17 0.05 -32.32
C ALA A 214 -1.17 -0.74 -33.64
N THR A 215 -0.42 -1.85 -33.67
CA THR A 215 -0.35 -2.81 -34.77
C THR A 215 -0.32 -4.23 -34.21
N ASN A 216 -0.53 -5.22 -35.08
CA ASN A 216 -0.55 -6.64 -34.69
C ASN A 216 -1.52 -6.93 -33.52
N SER A 217 -2.79 -6.51 -33.69
CA SER A 217 -3.90 -6.77 -32.76
C SER A 217 -4.31 -8.24 -32.73
N GLY A 218 -5.14 -8.62 -31.76
CA GLY A 218 -5.69 -9.97 -31.66
C GLY A 218 -4.77 -11.00 -31.00
N GLN A 219 -3.70 -10.53 -30.35
CA GLN A 219 -2.65 -11.39 -29.81
C GLN A 219 -2.84 -11.67 -28.32
N THR A 220 -2.05 -12.62 -27.82
CA THR A 220 -1.98 -12.96 -26.39
C THR A 220 -0.60 -12.64 -25.86
N VAL A 221 -0.54 -11.93 -24.73
CA VAL A 221 0.69 -11.64 -24.00
C VAL A 221 0.68 -12.39 -22.68
N THR A 222 1.81 -12.99 -22.34
CA THR A 222 2.02 -13.55 -21.00
C THR A 222 2.63 -12.47 -20.12
N ALA A 223 1.98 -12.18 -19.01
CA ALA A 223 2.38 -11.16 -18.06
C ALA A 223 3.69 -11.55 -17.36
N ASN A 224 4.39 -10.55 -16.81
CA ASN A 224 5.47 -10.77 -15.86
C ASN A 224 4.85 -11.21 -14.52
N THR A 225 4.91 -12.49 -14.21
CA THR A 225 4.36 -13.05 -12.96
C THR A 225 5.49 -13.44 -12.02
N ALA A 226 5.38 -13.04 -10.75
CA ALA A 226 6.33 -13.43 -9.71
C ALA A 226 6.32 -14.96 -9.51
N THR A 227 7.45 -15.51 -9.05
CA THR A 227 7.61 -16.97 -8.90
C THR A 227 6.61 -17.56 -7.90
N ASP A 228 6.25 -16.78 -6.88
CA ASP A 228 5.25 -17.13 -5.87
C ASP A 228 3.80 -17.04 -6.41
N GLY A 229 3.60 -16.43 -7.58
CA GLY A 229 2.32 -16.29 -8.28
C GLY A 229 1.37 -15.24 -7.73
N TRP A 230 1.74 -14.51 -6.67
CA TRP A 230 0.83 -13.56 -6.01
C TRP A 230 0.75 -12.21 -6.71
N SER A 231 1.80 -11.81 -7.43
CA SER A 231 1.83 -10.57 -8.19
C SER A 231 2.14 -10.83 -9.66
N SER A 232 1.43 -10.14 -10.53
CA SER A 232 1.67 -10.17 -11.97
C SER A 232 1.40 -8.81 -12.58
N SER A 233 2.16 -8.43 -13.60
CA SER A 233 1.91 -7.19 -14.35
C SER A 233 2.17 -7.36 -15.83
N THR A 234 1.47 -6.58 -16.65
CA THR A 234 1.73 -6.50 -18.08
C THR A 234 1.67 -5.06 -18.56
N ILE A 235 2.67 -4.64 -19.32
CA ILE A 235 2.62 -3.40 -20.09
C ILE A 235 1.84 -3.71 -21.37
N VAL A 236 0.83 -2.90 -21.66
CA VAL A 236 -0.05 -3.06 -22.83
C VAL A 236 -0.03 -1.80 -23.69
N ILE A 237 -0.22 -1.96 -24.98
CA ILE A 237 -0.33 -0.84 -25.90
C ILE A 237 -1.70 -0.16 -25.70
N PRO A 238 -1.76 1.18 -25.63
CA PRO A 238 -3.01 1.90 -25.53
C PRO A 238 -3.92 1.59 -26.72
N GLN A 239 -5.16 1.24 -26.45
CA GLN A 239 -6.14 0.85 -27.45
C GLN A 239 -7.54 1.24 -26.99
N GLU A 240 -8.34 1.78 -27.90
CA GLU A 240 -9.76 2.04 -27.68
C GLU A 240 -10.61 0.88 -28.21
N ASN A 241 -11.81 0.71 -27.64
CA ASN A 241 -12.83 -0.19 -28.15
C ASN A 241 -12.39 -1.65 -28.32
N VAL A 242 -11.49 -2.14 -27.45
CA VAL A 242 -11.06 -3.53 -27.45
C VAL A 242 -12.23 -4.41 -27.04
N THR A 243 -12.67 -5.28 -27.94
CA THR A 243 -13.77 -6.23 -27.69
C THR A 243 -13.19 -7.61 -27.39
N GLY A 244 -13.88 -8.46 -26.64
CA GLY A 244 -13.47 -9.87 -26.47
C GLY A 244 -12.11 -10.14 -25.81
N ALA A 245 -11.48 -9.13 -25.18
CA ALA A 245 -10.28 -9.32 -24.39
C ALA A 245 -10.57 -10.22 -23.17
N ARG A 246 -9.62 -11.10 -22.84
CA ARG A 246 -9.74 -12.04 -21.72
C ARG A 246 -8.48 -12.04 -20.89
N LEU A 247 -8.66 -12.27 -19.60
CA LEU A 247 -7.63 -12.68 -18.67
C LEU A 247 -7.66 -14.20 -18.54
N ILE A 248 -6.52 -14.85 -18.73
CA ILE A 248 -6.36 -16.30 -18.57
C ILE A 248 -5.35 -16.55 -17.45
N ILE A 249 -5.74 -17.35 -16.46
CA ILE A 249 -4.87 -17.77 -15.36
C ILE A 249 -4.72 -19.28 -15.45
N THR A 250 -3.48 -19.75 -15.56
CA THR A 250 -3.16 -21.18 -15.57
C THR A 250 -2.31 -21.51 -14.36
N LEU A 251 -2.80 -22.41 -13.51
CA LEU A 251 -2.05 -22.94 -12.39
C LEU A 251 -1.01 -23.95 -12.87
N LYS A 252 0.03 -24.16 -12.04
CA LYS A 252 1.13 -25.07 -12.35
C LYS A 252 0.65 -26.45 -12.79
N ALA A 253 1.35 -27.03 -13.77
CA ALA A 253 1.08 -28.36 -14.33
C ALA A 253 -0.37 -28.58 -14.81
N GLY A 254 -1.09 -27.51 -15.18
CA GLY A 254 -2.46 -27.61 -15.68
C GLY A 254 -3.49 -27.94 -14.59
N ALA A 255 -3.15 -27.75 -13.30
CA ALA A 255 -4.03 -28.01 -12.17
C ALA A 255 -5.33 -27.17 -12.18
N GLY A 256 -5.37 -26.12 -13.00
CA GLY A 256 -6.56 -25.34 -13.27
C GLY A 256 -6.27 -24.30 -14.36
N LYS A 257 -7.26 -24.04 -15.22
CA LYS A 257 -7.25 -22.94 -16.17
C LYS A 257 -8.54 -22.15 -15.99
N PHE A 258 -8.40 -20.85 -15.74
CA PHE A 258 -9.51 -19.96 -15.50
C PHE A 258 -9.49 -18.82 -16.51
N GLU A 259 -10.67 -18.42 -16.96
CA GLU A 259 -10.84 -17.34 -17.92
C GLU A 259 -11.82 -16.31 -17.36
N TRP A 260 -11.49 -15.03 -17.53
CA TRP A 260 -12.37 -13.91 -17.20
C TRP A 260 -12.40 -12.93 -18.38
N ASN A 261 -13.59 -12.47 -18.74
CA ASN A 261 -13.74 -11.49 -19.82
C ASN A 261 -13.63 -10.08 -19.24
N PHE A 262 -12.83 -9.23 -19.89
CA PHE A 262 -12.86 -7.81 -19.60
C PHE A 262 -14.25 -7.22 -19.98
N PRO A 263 -14.65 -6.09 -19.36
CA PRO A 263 -15.79 -5.31 -19.86
C PRO A 263 -15.64 -5.08 -21.36
N SER A 264 -16.71 -5.25 -22.13
CA SER A 264 -16.66 -5.12 -23.58
C SER A 264 -17.62 -4.03 -24.04
N PRO A 265 -17.13 -2.98 -24.73
CA PRO A 265 -15.72 -2.72 -25.03
C PRO A 265 -14.91 -2.30 -23.80
N THR A 266 -13.59 -2.53 -23.83
CA THR A 266 -12.63 -1.94 -22.89
C THR A 266 -11.68 -0.98 -23.61
N THR A 267 -11.15 -0.01 -22.86
CA THR A 267 -10.19 0.98 -23.35
C THR A 267 -9.01 1.02 -22.39
N PHE A 268 -7.80 0.90 -22.96
CA PHE A 268 -6.53 1.10 -22.26
C PHE A 268 -5.97 2.46 -22.66
N GLN A 269 -5.96 3.40 -21.72
CA GLN A 269 -5.54 4.78 -21.93
C GLN A 269 -4.02 4.93 -21.73
N PRO A 270 -3.35 5.76 -22.52
CA PRO A 270 -1.92 6.01 -22.36
C PRO A 270 -1.61 6.59 -20.98
N GLY A 271 -0.52 6.13 -20.37
CA GLY A 271 -0.06 6.58 -19.05
C GLY A 271 -0.98 6.20 -17.89
N LYS A 272 -1.84 5.18 -18.07
CA LYS A 272 -2.73 4.67 -17.01
C LYS A 272 -2.36 3.28 -16.55
N GLU A 273 -2.56 3.05 -15.26
CA GLU A 273 -2.47 1.74 -14.61
C GLU A 273 -3.87 1.27 -14.20
N TYR A 274 -4.17 0.01 -14.53
CA TYR A 274 -5.42 -0.66 -14.21
C TYR A 274 -5.14 -1.81 -13.27
N SER A 275 -5.67 -1.73 -12.05
CA SER A 275 -5.37 -2.70 -11.01
C SER A 275 -6.55 -3.65 -10.77
N TYR A 276 -6.25 -4.94 -10.75
CA TYR A 276 -7.18 -6.04 -10.61
C TYR A 276 -6.78 -6.93 -9.44
N LEU A 277 -7.73 -7.18 -8.55
CA LEU A 277 -7.60 -8.12 -7.45
C LEU A 277 -8.33 -9.40 -7.84
N ILE A 278 -7.62 -10.52 -7.81
CA ILE A 278 -8.12 -11.80 -8.31
C ILE A 278 -8.06 -12.83 -7.21
N THR A 279 -9.19 -13.41 -6.87
CA THR A 279 -9.25 -14.56 -5.98
C THR A 279 -9.39 -15.81 -6.83
N VAL A 280 -8.44 -16.73 -6.70
CA VAL A 280 -8.43 -18.00 -7.40
C VAL A 280 -8.86 -19.10 -6.45
N SER A 281 -9.98 -19.74 -6.76
CA SER A 281 -10.49 -20.91 -6.04
C SER A 281 -10.39 -22.15 -6.93
N LYS A 282 -10.46 -23.36 -6.37
CA LYS A 282 -10.42 -24.60 -7.20
C LYS A 282 -11.54 -24.70 -8.24
N THR A 283 -12.65 -24.01 -8.02
CA THR A 283 -13.86 -24.05 -8.85
C THR A 283 -14.02 -22.86 -9.79
N GLY A 284 -13.18 -21.83 -9.69
CA GLY A 284 -13.32 -20.61 -10.48
C GLY A 284 -12.51 -19.43 -9.95
N ILE A 285 -12.67 -18.28 -10.61
CA ILE A 285 -12.02 -17.02 -10.21
C ILE A 285 -13.07 -15.93 -9.98
N THR A 286 -12.77 -15.02 -9.06
CA THR A 286 -13.49 -13.75 -8.92
C THR A 286 -12.51 -12.61 -9.15
N VAL A 287 -12.91 -11.63 -9.95
CA VAL A 287 -12.09 -10.47 -10.29
C VAL A 287 -12.80 -9.21 -9.82
N SER A 288 -12.12 -8.39 -9.04
CA SER A 288 -12.52 -7.03 -8.70
C SER A 288 -11.46 -6.04 -9.18
N SER A 289 -11.82 -4.78 -9.38
CA SER A 289 -10.87 -3.72 -9.73
C SER A 289 -10.69 -2.77 -8.55
N SER A 290 -9.44 -2.38 -8.28
CA SER A 290 -9.13 -1.33 -7.29
C SER A 290 -9.12 0.08 -7.90
N GLY A 291 -9.37 0.20 -9.21
CA GLY A 291 -9.53 1.48 -9.90
C GLY A 291 -8.54 1.68 -11.06
N ILE A 292 -8.58 2.88 -11.62
CA ILE A 292 -7.69 3.36 -12.69
C ILE A 292 -6.89 4.52 -12.12
N ALA A 293 -5.57 4.43 -12.16
CA ALA A 293 -4.66 5.47 -11.68
C ALA A 293 -3.80 6.02 -12.83
N ILE A 294 -3.18 7.18 -12.60
CA ILE A 294 -2.03 7.57 -13.42
C ILE A 294 -0.95 6.51 -13.16
N TRP A 295 -0.37 5.97 -14.22
CA TRP A 295 0.78 5.08 -14.10
C TRP A 295 1.94 5.93 -13.63
N ALA A 296 2.14 5.94 -12.33
CA ALA A 296 2.94 6.94 -11.65
C ALA A 296 4.30 6.41 -11.16
N GLY A 297 4.64 5.17 -11.53
CA GLY A 297 5.74 4.41 -10.93
C GLY A 297 5.55 4.12 -9.43
N THR A 298 4.56 4.74 -8.75
CA THR A 298 4.22 4.43 -7.35
C THR A 298 4.02 2.94 -7.26
N GLY A 299 5.01 2.26 -6.65
CA GLY A 299 4.77 0.99 -6.03
C GLY A 299 3.51 1.17 -5.22
N ASP A 300 2.52 0.33 -5.48
CA ASP A 300 1.65 -0.04 -4.39
C ASP A 300 2.63 -0.37 -3.24
N ALA A 301 2.64 0.46 -2.18
CA ALA A 301 2.87 -0.12 -0.87
C ALA A 301 1.99 -1.37 -0.85
N PRO A 302 2.40 -2.50 -0.25
CA PRO A 302 1.43 -3.53 0.07
C PRO A 302 0.37 -2.84 0.94
N THR A 303 -0.67 -2.35 0.29
CA THR A 303 -1.94 -2.17 0.90
C THR A 303 -2.28 -3.62 1.16
N THR A 304 -2.15 -4.01 2.42
CA THR A 304 -3.10 -4.94 3.04
C THR A 304 -4.49 -4.35 2.80
N GLY A 305 -4.93 -4.44 1.55
CA GLY A 305 -6.24 -4.16 1.04
C GLY A 305 -6.83 -5.52 0.78
N THR A 306 -7.31 -6.14 1.84
CA THR A 306 -8.22 -7.27 1.76
C THR A 306 -9.40 -6.79 0.92
N ALA A 307 -9.50 -7.17 -0.35
CA ALA A 307 -10.80 -7.19 -1.02
C ALA A 307 -11.56 -8.35 -0.42
N GLN A 308 -12.26 -7.98 0.64
CA GLN A 308 -12.91 -8.81 1.61
C GLN A 308 -14.24 -9.33 1.05
N ARG A 309 -14.53 -10.61 1.27
CA ARG A 309 -15.88 -11.18 1.07
C ARG A 309 -16.89 -10.34 1.83
N ALA A 310 -18.08 -10.13 1.26
CA ALA A 310 -19.19 -9.52 1.98
C ALA A 310 -19.65 -10.46 3.10
N TYR A 311 -19.13 -10.25 4.30
CA TYR A 311 -19.52 -11.03 5.47
C TYR A 311 -20.93 -10.66 5.92
N LYS A 312 -21.61 -11.63 6.53
CA LYS A 312 -22.88 -11.47 7.21
C LYS A 312 -22.72 -11.83 8.68
N VAL A 313 -23.60 -11.29 9.51
CA VAL A 313 -23.70 -11.73 10.90
C VAL A 313 -23.96 -13.24 10.95
N GLY A 314 -23.15 -13.94 11.73
CA GLY A 314 -23.12 -15.40 11.84
C GLY A 314 -22.08 -16.09 10.97
N ASP A 315 -21.40 -15.40 10.05
CA ASP A 315 -20.36 -16.01 9.23
C ASP A 315 -19.13 -16.39 10.07
N TYR A 316 -18.49 -17.49 9.72
CA TYR A 316 -17.15 -17.81 10.20
C TYR A 316 -16.13 -16.84 9.57
N TYR A 317 -15.11 -16.44 10.33
CA TYR A 317 -14.02 -15.60 9.81
C TYR A 317 -12.69 -16.35 9.91
N PRO A 318 -11.86 -16.42 8.84
CA PRO A 318 -11.95 -15.64 7.59
C PRO A 318 -12.71 -16.34 6.43
N ASP A 319 -13.19 -17.56 6.62
CA ASP A 319 -13.97 -18.27 5.58
C ASP A 319 -15.40 -18.50 6.08
N PRO A 320 -16.41 -17.77 5.56
CA PRO A 320 -17.81 -17.81 6.01
C PRO A 320 -18.42 -19.21 6.10
N ALA A 321 -17.96 -20.14 5.27
CA ALA A 321 -18.53 -21.46 5.13
C ALA A 321 -17.74 -22.55 5.88
N ASN A 322 -16.56 -22.24 6.42
CA ASN A 322 -15.64 -23.24 6.94
C ASN A 322 -15.27 -23.00 8.39
N SER A 323 -15.88 -23.79 9.27
CA SER A 323 -15.62 -23.74 10.71
C SER A 323 -14.18 -24.14 11.06
N ASN A 324 -13.52 -24.99 10.27
CA ASN A 324 -12.16 -25.48 10.56
C ASN A 324 -11.10 -24.39 10.48
N THR A 325 -11.35 -23.33 9.71
CA THR A 325 -10.44 -22.20 9.56
C THR A 325 -10.82 -21.01 10.44
N ALA A 326 -11.94 -21.12 11.15
CA ALA A 326 -12.49 -19.98 11.87
C ALA A 326 -11.57 -19.59 13.03
N ILE A 327 -11.36 -18.28 13.19
CA ILE A 327 -10.74 -17.66 14.37
C ILE A 327 -11.76 -16.86 15.18
N GLY A 328 -12.95 -16.66 14.63
CA GLY A 328 -14.08 -16.00 15.25
C GLY A 328 -15.33 -16.09 14.40
N VAL A 329 -16.44 -15.57 14.94
CA VAL A 329 -17.73 -15.48 14.25
C VAL A 329 -18.13 -14.02 14.14
N VAL A 330 -18.56 -13.59 12.95
CA VAL A 330 -18.95 -12.22 12.65
C VAL A 330 -20.24 -11.88 13.40
N PHE A 331 -20.24 -10.84 14.24
CA PHE A 331 -21.43 -10.39 14.97
C PHE A 331 -21.92 -9.00 14.57
N GLN A 332 -21.09 -8.22 13.86
CA GLN A 332 -21.46 -6.89 13.40
C GLN A 332 -20.83 -6.65 12.03
N ILE A 333 -21.61 -6.05 11.13
CA ILE A 333 -21.13 -5.47 9.88
C ILE A 333 -21.24 -3.95 9.98
N THR A 334 -20.15 -3.25 9.69
CA THR A 334 -20.04 -1.79 9.90
C THR A 334 -20.04 -0.99 8.60
N ASP A 335 -20.08 -1.66 7.46
CA ASP A 335 -20.15 -1.03 6.14
C ASP A 335 -21.23 -1.66 5.25
N GLN A 336 -21.59 -0.98 4.16
CA GLN A 336 -22.62 -1.48 3.25
C GLN A 336 -22.16 -2.68 2.42
N GLY A 337 -20.85 -2.90 2.32
CA GLY A 337 -20.23 -3.95 1.51
C GLY A 337 -19.98 -5.27 2.22
N GLY A 338 -20.15 -5.34 3.55
CA GLY A 338 -19.73 -6.50 4.35
C GLY A 338 -18.21 -6.67 4.41
N ALA A 339 -17.46 -5.63 4.01
CA ALA A 339 -16.02 -5.61 3.96
C ALA A 339 -15.42 -5.02 5.25
N HIS A 340 -16.24 -4.63 6.22
CA HIS A 340 -15.77 -4.29 7.56
C HIS A 340 -16.76 -4.75 8.62
N GLY A 341 -16.24 -5.20 9.76
CA GLY A 341 -17.10 -5.63 10.85
C GLY A 341 -16.34 -5.97 12.12
N LYS A 342 -17.03 -6.71 13.00
CA LYS A 342 -16.44 -7.25 14.22
C LYS A 342 -16.72 -8.74 14.35
N ILE A 343 -15.71 -9.48 14.73
CA ILE A 343 -15.80 -10.89 15.10
C ILE A 343 -15.64 -11.05 16.61
N VAL A 344 -16.28 -12.07 17.16
CA VAL A 344 -16.08 -12.52 18.53
C VAL A 344 -15.20 -13.77 18.54
N SER A 345 -14.36 -13.91 19.57
CA SER A 345 -13.49 -15.07 19.75
C SER A 345 -14.30 -16.36 19.94
N LEU A 346 -13.76 -17.47 19.44
CA LEU A 346 -14.36 -18.79 19.58
C LEU A 346 -14.29 -19.32 21.01
N ASP A 347 -13.24 -18.96 21.74
CA ASP A 347 -13.00 -19.36 23.11
C ASP A 347 -13.55 -18.35 24.13
N GLU A 348 -14.06 -18.90 25.24
CA GLU A 348 -14.41 -18.18 26.47
C GLU A 348 -13.40 -18.49 27.57
N LYS A 349 -13.18 -17.52 28.46
CA LYS A 349 -12.56 -17.74 29.76
C LYS A 349 -13.46 -17.23 30.87
N THR A 350 -13.44 -17.93 31.99
CA THR A 350 -14.22 -17.60 33.18
C THR A 350 -13.29 -17.37 34.38
N GLU A 351 -13.86 -16.84 35.46
CA GLU A 351 -13.15 -16.58 36.72
C GLU A 351 -11.97 -15.62 36.58
N PHE A 352 -12.09 -14.65 35.67
CA PHE A 352 -11.12 -13.58 35.52
C PHE A 352 -11.58 -12.32 36.24
N SER A 353 -10.65 -11.69 36.95
CA SER A 353 -10.85 -10.34 37.48
C SER A 353 -10.67 -9.31 36.36
N TRP A 354 -11.41 -8.21 36.48
CA TRP A 354 -11.33 -7.09 35.56
C TRP A 354 -10.09 -6.23 35.83
N GLY A 355 -9.78 -5.95 37.09
CA GLY A 355 -8.67 -5.09 37.47
C GLY A 355 -8.55 -4.89 38.98
N LYS A 356 -7.59 -4.05 39.41
CA LYS A 356 -7.30 -3.78 40.82
C LYS A 356 -8.29 -2.78 41.44
N SER A 357 -8.89 -3.09 42.57
CA SER A 357 -9.88 -2.28 43.29
C SER A 357 -9.21 -1.09 43.94
N LYS A 358 -9.96 0.00 44.15
CA LYS A 358 -9.47 1.30 44.64
C LYS A 358 -8.37 1.92 43.78
N ARG A 359 -8.26 1.53 42.52
CA ARG A 359 -7.36 2.11 41.52
C ARG A 359 -8.23 2.78 40.47
N ASP A 360 -8.11 4.06 40.22
CA ASP A 360 -8.85 4.68 39.11
C ASP A 360 -7.96 4.67 37.87
N GLU A 361 -8.28 3.84 36.87
CA GLU A 361 -7.44 3.72 35.67
C GLU A 361 -7.48 4.98 34.82
N LYS A 362 -8.63 5.67 34.77
CA LYS A 362 -8.75 6.94 34.06
C LYS A 362 -7.82 7.98 34.69
N SER A 363 -7.80 8.07 36.01
CA SER A 363 -6.92 8.97 36.76
C SER A 363 -5.46 8.53 36.73
N ALA A 364 -5.21 7.24 36.50
CA ALA A 364 -3.89 6.69 36.28
C ALA A 364 -3.33 6.94 34.87
N GLY A 365 -4.09 7.58 33.97
CA GLY A 365 -3.65 7.93 32.62
C GLY A 365 -4.00 6.91 31.55
N VAL A 366 -4.82 5.91 31.84
CA VAL A 366 -5.27 4.93 30.84
C VAL A 366 -6.34 5.57 29.94
N ALA A 367 -5.91 6.09 28.80
CA ALA A 367 -6.81 6.72 27.83
C ALA A 367 -7.88 5.72 27.31
N GLY A 368 -9.12 6.20 27.15
CA GLY A 368 -10.21 5.39 26.61
C GLY A 368 -10.81 4.36 27.58
N ILE A 369 -10.32 4.23 28.82
CA ILE A 369 -10.79 3.17 29.74
C ILE A 369 -12.28 3.28 30.16
N ARG A 370 -12.88 4.46 30.00
CA ARG A 370 -14.34 4.69 30.20
C ARG A 370 -15.11 4.89 28.89
N ASP A 371 -14.48 4.63 27.75
CA ASP A 371 -15.19 4.64 26.48
C ASP A 371 -16.21 3.50 26.48
N GLU A 372 -17.41 3.83 26.01
CA GLU A 372 -18.53 2.91 26.01
C GLU A 372 -18.62 2.11 24.70
N ASN A 373 -17.94 2.55 23.65
CA ASN A 373 -18.04 2.04 22.27
C ASN A 373 -16.71 1.55 21.68
N ASP A 374 -15.57 1.90 22.28
CA ASP A 374 -14.25 1.47 21.80
C ASP A 374 -13.42 0.75 22.87
N GLY A 375 -13.57 -0.56 22.95
CA GLY A 375 -12.78 -1.38 23.87
C GLY A 375 -11.33 -1.59 23.44
N ALA A 376 -11.01 -1.29 22.17
CA ALA A 376 -9.68 -1.49 21.60
C ALA A 376 -8.65 -0.54 22.24
N ALA A 377 -8.97 0.75 22.34
CA ALA A 377 -8.11 1.73 23.01
C ALA A 377 -7.95 1.41 24.50
N ALA A 378 -9.05 1.10 25.19
CA ALA A 378 -9.04 0.72 26.61
C ALA A 378 -8.11 -0.47 26.86
N THR A 379 -8.28 -1.55 26.09
CA THR A 379 -7.51 -2.78 26.24
C THR A 379 -6.02 -2.55 25.94
N ARG A 380 -5.72 -1.88 24.84
CA ARG A 380 -4.34 -1.53 24.46
C ARG A 380 -3.65 -0.74 25.57
N ASN A 381 -4.30 0.30 26.08
CA ASN A 381 -3.68 1.18 27.07
C ASN A 381 -3.51 0.51 28.45
N ILE A 382 -4.44 -0.38 28.85
CA ILE A 382 -4.23 -1.24 30.03
C ILE A 382 -3.01 -2.14 29.84
N ILE A 383 -2.92 -2.83 28.68
CA ILE A 383 -1.80 -3.72 28.40
C ILE A 383 -0.49 -2.93 28.38
N THR A 384 -0.39 -1.85 27.63
CA THR A 384 0.82 -1.00 27.57
C THR A 384 1.24 -0.49 28.94
N GLN A 385 0.28 -0.13 29.79
CA GLN A 385 0.59 0.36 31.13
C GLN A 385 1.14 -0.73 32.07
N TYR A 386 0.72 -1.98 31.89
CA TYR A 386 0.99 -3.06 32.85
C TYR A 386 1.72 -4.28 32.27
N GLU A 387 2.11 -4.31 31.00
CA GLU A 387 2.74 -5.48 30.33
C GLU A 387 4.06 -5.93 30.98
N LEU A 388 4.79 -5.00 31.58
CA LEU A 388 6.02 -5.28 32.33
C LEU A 388 5.77 -5.48 33.84
N SER A 389 4.52 -5.39 34.29
CA SER A 389 4.12 -5.49 35.69
C SER A 389 3.44 -6.83 35.98
N TYR A 390 3.75 -7.38 37.17
CA TYR A 390 3.02 -8.52 37.70
C TYR A 390 1.52 -8.24 37.91
N ASP A 391 1.14 -6.95 38.00
CA ASP A 391 -0.24 -6.55 38.18
C ASP A 391 -1.12 -6.96 36.99
N LEU A 392 -0.61 -6.97 35.74
CA LEU A 392 -1.40 -7.42 34.57
C LEU A 392 -1.89 -8.86 34.77
N GLN A 393 -0.99 -9.77 35.10
CA GLN A 393 -1.31 -11.18 35.34
C GLN A 393 -2.16 -11.38 36.62
N LYS A 394 -1.92 -10.59 37.67
CA LYS A 394 -2.54 -10.78 38.97
C LYS A 394 -3.95 -10.20 39.07
N TYR A 395 -4.14 -8.97 38.59
CA TYR A 395 -5.36 -8.18 38.80
C TYR A 395 -6.17 -7.98 37.52
N TYR A 396 -5.52 -7.88 36.35
CA TYR A 396 -6.17 -7.58 35.07
C TYR A 396 -6.24 -8.83 34.18
N GLN A 397 -6.76 -9.92 34.73
CA GLN A 397 -6.62 -11.26 34.14
C GLN A 397 -7.24 -11.41 32.75
N GLY A 398 -8.38 -10.74 32.50
CA GLY A 398 -8.97 -10.67 31.15
C GLY A 398 -8.06 -10.01 30.13
N PHE A 399 -7.48 -8.85 30.49
CA PHE A 399 -6.53 -8.14 29.66
C PHE A 399 -5.23 -8.92 29.45
N HIS A 400 -4.74 -9.60 30.50
CA HIS A 400 -3.58 -10.49 30.41
C HIS A 400 -3.81 -11.66 29.45
N TRP A 401 -4.98 -12.31 29.51
CA TRP A 401 -5.30 -13.40 28.59
C TRP A 401 -5.32 -12.93 27.14
N ILE A 402 -5.90 -11.76 26.87
CA ILE A 402 -5.89 -11.13 25.54
C ILE A 402 -4.45 -10.87 25.09
N PHE A 403 -3.66 -10.16 25.90
CA PHE A 403 -2.26 -9.88 25.61
C PHE A 403 -1.46 -11.16 25.31
N TRP A 404 -1.50 -12.10 26.24
CA TRP A 404 -0.62 -13.25 26.22
C TRP A 404 -1.03 -14.31 25.21
N THR A 405 -2.33 -14.60 25.14
CA THR A 405 -2.87 -15.73 24.37
C THR A 405 -3.38 -15.28 23.03
N LYS A 406 -4.24 -14.26 22.99
CA LYS A 406 -4.90 -13.83 21.74
C LYS A 406 -3.98 -12.99 20.85
N ASN A 407 -3.15 -12.16 21.46
CA ASN A 407 -2.27 -11.22 20.77
C ASN A 407 -0.79 -11.64 20.74
N SER A 408 -0.46 -12.86 21.18
CA SER A 408 0.93 -13.37 21.17
C SER A 408 1.94 -12.41 21.83
N ARG A 409 1.55 -11.81 22.96
CA ARG A 409 2.32 -10.82 23.74
C ARG A 409 2.60 -9.50 22.99
N LYS A 410 1.72 -9.10 22.08
CA LYS A 410 1.77 -7.78 21.42
C LYS A 410 0.80 -6.82 22.10
N ALA A 411 1.30 -5.69 22.59
CA ALA A 411 0.47 -4.63 23.17
C ALA A 411 -0.48 -4.00 22.14
N ASP A 412 -0.05 -3.91 20.88
CA ASP A 412 -0.80 -3.40 19.73
C ASP A 412 -1.57 -4.49 18.97
N GLY A 413 -1.76 -5.67 19.57
CA GLY A 413 -2.50 -6.75 18.95
C GLY A 413 -3.98 -6.43 18.69
N GLU A 414 -4.57 -7.19 17.78
CA GLU A 414 -5.88 -6.86 17.18
C GLU A 414 -7.09 -7.34 18.01
N TRP A 415 -6.90 -8.32 18.90
CA TRP A 415 -7.95 -8.76 19.82
C TRP A 415 -8.01 -7.84 21.04
N TYR A 416 -9.22 -7.54 21.50
CA TYR A 416 -9.45 -6.67 22.64
C TYR A 416 -10.69 -7.08 23.44
N LEU A 417 -10.78 -6.61 24.68
CA LEU A 417 -11.96 -6.80 25.52
C LEU A 417 -13.00 -5.76 25.07
N PRO A 418 -14.22 -6.16 24.68
CA PRO A 418 -15.20 -5.25 24.14
C PRO A 418 -15.61 -4.17 25.15
N ALA A 419 -15.82 -2.93 24.70
CA ALA A 419 -16.49 -1.93 25.53
C ALA A 419 -17.95 -2.31 25.77
N LYS A 420 -18.60 -1.68 26.76
CA LYS A 420 -19.94 -2.13 27.19
C LYS A 420 -20.96 -2.17 26.05
N ASN A 421 -20.98 -1.18 25.14
CA ASN A 421 -21.92 -1.17 24.01
C ASN A 421 -21.56 -2.21 22.94
N GLU A 422 -20.29 -2.48 22.68
CA GLU A 422 -19.87 -3.56 21.78
C GLU A 422 -20.28 -4.93 22.34
N LEU A 423 -20.12 -5.12 23.65
CA LEU A 423 -20.48 -6.36 24.33
C LEU A 423 -22.01 -6.58 24.34
N LYS A 424 -22.79 -5.53 24.59
CA LYS A 424 -24.26 -5.60 24.50
C LYS A 424 -24.73 -5.94 23.09
N GLU A 425 -24.12 -5.35 22.08
CA GLU A 425 -24.46 -5.63 20.69
C GLU A 425 -24.20 -7.10 20.35
N PHE A 426 -23.00 -7.62 20.66
CA PHE A 426 -22.69 -9.03 20.50
C PHE A 426 -23.71 -9.93 21.24
N ILE A 427 -23.96 -9.67 22.53
CA ILE A 427 -24.89 -10.49 23.33
C ILE A 427 -26.32 -10.43 22.78
N THR A 428 -26.72 -9.30 22.19
CA THR A 428 -28.03 -9.18 21.54
C THR A 428 -28.12 -10.09 20.31
N GLN A 429 -27.07 -10.15 19.50
CA GLN A 429 -26.98 -11.08 18.36
C GLN A 429 -26.95 -12.53 18.83
N TRP A 430 -26.17 -12.85 19.85
CA TRP A 430 -26.13 -14.20 20.41
C TRP A 430 -27.50 -14.65 20.97
N LYS A 431 -28.23 -13.76 21.65
CA LYS A 431 -29.55 -14.08 22.22
C LYS A 431 -30.63 -14.30 21.15
N SER A 432 -30.48 -13.76 19.95
CA SER A 432 -31.46 -13.94 18.88
C SER A 432 -31.52 -15.40 18.40
N ASP A 433 -30.40 -16.13 18.51
CA ASP A 433 -30.29 -17.56 18.20
C ASP A 433 -29.20 -18.23 19.06
N LYS A 434 -29.47 -18.40 20.36
CA LYS A 434 -28.49 -19.00 21.29
C LYS A 434 -27.98 -20.37 20.82
N PRO A 435 -28.84 -21.31 20.38
CA PRO A 435 -28.37 -22.61 19.91
C PRO A 435 -27.47 -22.49 18.68
N GLY A 436 -27.87 -21.70 17.67
CA GLY A 436 -27.08 -21.55 16.44
C GLY A 436 -25.71 -20.94 16.68
N TRP A 437 -25.62 -19.91 17.51
CA TRP A 437 -24.33 -19.31 17.88
C TRP A 437 -23.42 -20.26 18.67
N ASN A 438 -23.97 -20.96 19.67
CA ASN A 438 -23.19 -21.91 20.45
C ASN A 438 -22.69 -23.07 19.59
N THR A 439 -23.53 -23.59 18.69
CA THR A 439 -23.12 -24.59 17.69
C THR A 439 -21.98 -24.07 16.84
N LYS A 440 -22.05 -22.83 16.33
CA LYS A 440 -20.96 -22.23 15.54
C LYS A 440 -19.64 -22.18 16.30
N PHE A 441 -19.65 -21.79 17.58
CA PHE A 441 -18.42 -21.78 18.37
C PHE A 441 -17.85 -23.19 18.54
N ILE A 442 -18.70 -24.19 18.82
CA ILE A 442 -18.28 -25.57 19.03
C ILE A 442 -17.76 -26.20 17.73
N ASP A 443 -18.46 -26.00 16.61
CA ASP A 443 -18.09 -26.52 15.28
C ASP A 443 -16.73 -25.97 14.80
N ALA A 444 -16.35 -24.80 15.30
CA ALA A 444 -15.07 -24.15 15.04
C ALA A 444 -13.97 -24.52 16.06
N GLY A 445 -14.23 -25.47 16.96
CA GLY A 445 -13.27 -25.91 18.00
C GLY A 445 -13.18 -24.99 19.21
N GLY A 446 -14.12 -24.05 19.37
CA GLY A 446 -14.26 -23.17 20.52
C GLY A 446 -15.15 -23.76 21.63
N SER A 447 -15.69 -22.86 22.46
CA SER A 447 -16.62 -23.21 23.54
C SER A 447 -17.94 -22.46 23.37
N ALA A 448 -19.04 -23.01 23.90
CA ALA A 448 -20.30 -22.29 24.04
C ALA A 448 -20.15 -21.08 24.97
N MET A 449 -21.12 -20.16 24.96
CA MET A 449 -21.24 -19.12 25.99
C MET A 449 -21.89 -19.69 27.25
N ASP A 450 -21.10 -19.85 28.31
CA ASP A 450 -21.52 -20.54 29.54
C ASP A 450 -21.59 -19.62 30.76
N ALA A 451 -20.80 -18.54 30.84
CA ALA A 451 -20.89 -17.59 31.95
C ALA A 451 -22.22 -16.82 31.96
N THR A 452 -22.70 -16.46 33.16
CA THR A 452 -23.92 -15.64 33.30
C THR A 452 -23.65 -14.14 33.15
N TYR A 453 -22.43 -13.72 33.48
CA TYR A 453 -21.99 -12.32 33.50
C TYR A 453 -20.73 -12.15 32.67
N TYR A 454 -20.70 -11.17 31.78
CA TYR A 454 -19.53 -10.90 30.94
C TYR A 454 -18.95 -9.53 31.22
N TRP A 455 -17.66 -9.47 31.52
CA TRP A 455 -16.94 -8.21 31.69
C TRP A 455 -16.84 -7.46 30.36
N SER A 456 -17.08 -6.15 30.38
CA SER A 456 -16.63 -5.24 29.32
C SER A 456 -15.27 -4.63 29.69
N SER A 457 -14.65 -3.89 28.78
CA SER A 457 -13.44 -3.10 29.08
C SER A 457 -13.75 -1.76 29.76
N THR A 458 -15.01 -1.41 29.98
CA THR A 458 -15.40 -0.07 30.43
C THR A 458 -15.37 0.02 31.95
N GLU A 459 -14.46 0.85 32.48
CA GLU A 459 -14.42 1.19 33.91
C GLU A 459 -15.62 2.07 34.27
N TYR A 460 -16.21 1.86 35.45
CA TYR A 460 -17.18 2.79 36.01
C TYR A 460 -16.48 3.82 36.91
N ASP A 461 -15.73 3.34 37.90
CA ASP A 461 -14.96 4.14 38.84
C ASP A 461 -13.76 3.34 39.40
N HIS A 462 -13.13 3.86 40.46
CA HIS A 462 -11.97 3.22 41.07
C HIS A 462 -12.22 1.82 41.65
N THR A 463 -13.48 1.41 41.87
CA THR A 463 -13.88 0.13 42.49
C THR A 463 -14.62 -0.77 41.53
N PHE A 464 -15.41 -0.22 40.61
CA PHE A 464 -16.34 -0.98 39.81
C PHE A 464 -16.06 -0.89 38.31
N ALA A 465 -16.37 -1.98 37.62
CA ALA A 465 -16.36 -2.06 36.16
C ALA A 465 -17.72 -2.53 35.64
N TYR A 466 -18.01 -2.23 34.38
CA TYR A 466 -19.25 -2.64 33.74
C TYR A 466 -19.19 -4.10 33.29
N PHE A 467 -20.31 -4.79 33.45
CA PHE A 467 -20.56 -6.12 32.89
C PHE A 467 -21.96 -6.20 32.28
N VAL A 468 -22.20 -7.21 31.45
CA VAL A 468 -23.51 -7.53 30.86
C VAL A 468 -24.05 -8.82 31.47
N ASN A 469 -25.31 -8.80 31.90
CA ASN A 469 -26.06 -9.98 32.36
C ASN A 469 -26.78 -10.65 31.18
N ILE A 470 -26.54 -11.95 30.98
CA ILE A 470 -27.13 -12.70 29.88
C ILE A 470 -28.34 -13.57 30.26
N ALA A 471 -28.65 -13.73 31.55
CA ALA A 471 -29.78 -14.54 32.02
C ALA A 471 -31.16 -13.88 31.80
N GLY A 472 -31.25 -12.54 31.80
CA GLY A 472 -32.49 -11.77 31.63
C GLY A 472 -32.48 -10.82 30.43
N ALA A 473 -33.17 -9.67 30.53
CA ALA A 473 -33.06 -8.59 29.53
C ALA A 473 -31.61 -8.10 29.46
N THR A 474 -31.09 -7.85 28.25
CA THR A 474 -29.70 -7.42 28.06
C THR A 474 -29.51 -6.00 28.59
N GLY A 475 -28.84 -5.87 29.73
CA GLY A 475 -28.55 -4.60 30.39
C GLY A 475 -27.17 -4.59 31.04
N TYR A 476 -26.74 -3.39 31.45
CA TYR A 476 -25.47 -3.18 32.14
C TYR A 476 -25.67 -3.12 33.63
N SER A 477 -24.69 -3.61 34.36
CA SER A 477 -24.54 -3.39 35.79
C SER A 477 -23.06 -3.23 36.12
N THR A 478 -22.77 -2.84 37.34
CA THR A 478 -21.39 -2.66 37.81
C THR A 478 -21.09 -3.67 38.90
N TYR A 479 -19.86 -4.17 38.94
CA TYR A 479 -19.41 -5.08 39.99
C TYR A 479 -17.94 -4.86 40.31
N ASN A 480 -17.51 -5.30 41.50
CA ASN A 480 -16.17 -5.01 42.00
C ASN A 480 -15.12 -5.66 41.09
N LYS A 481 -14.21 -4.85 40.56
CA LYS A 481 -13.28 -5.29 39.52
C LYS A 481 -12.26 -6.36 39.92
N GLU A 482 -11.95 -6.49 41.21
CA GLU A 482 -11.02 -7.54 41.67
C GLU A 482 -11.68 -8.91 41.78
N THR A 483 -13.01 -8.96 41.79
CA THR A 483 -13.74 -10.21 41.94
C THR A 483 -13.77 -11.00 40.64
N LYS A 484 -13.83 -12.33 40.79
CA LYS A 484 -13.86 -13.30 39.69
C LYS A 484 -15.23 -13.96 39.54
N VAL A 485 -16.02 -13.89 40.60
CA VAL A 485 -17.31 -14.54 40.76
C VAL A 485 -18.24 -13.54 41.41
N ALA A 486 -19.44 -13.40 40.87
CA ALA A 486 -20.51 -12.66 41.50
C ALA A 486 -21.28 -13.57 42.45
N GLU A 487 -21.24 -13.23 43.73
CA GLU A 487 -22.02 -13.89 44.77
C GLU A 487 -23.41 -13.27 44.84
N THR A 488 -24.44 -14.11 44.69
CA THR A 488 -25.85 -13.69 44.76
C THR A 488 -26.63 -14.63 45.66
N GLN A 489 -27.85 -14.24 46.04
CA GLN A 489 -28.76 -15.13 46.79
C GLN A 489 -29.15 -16.42 46.03
N TYR A 490 -28.92 -16.46 44.71
CA TYR A 490 -29.22 -17.61 43.85
C TYR A 490 -28.02 -18.50 43.54
N GLY A 491 -26.84 -18.11 44.01
CA GLY A 491 -25.59 -18.84 43.81
C GLY A 491 -24.45 -17.95 43.35
N ASN A 492 -23.35 -18.62 43.04
CA ASN A 492 -22.08 -18.03 42.63
C ASN A 492 -21.92 -18.16 41.12
N TYR A 493 -21.76 -17.03 40.43
CA TYR A 493 -21.69 -16.98 38.97
C TYR A 493 -20.34 -16.42 38.54
N PRO A 494 -19.48 -17.20 37.87
CA PRO A 494 -18.20 -16.70 37.40
C PRO A 494 -18.40 -15.64 36.31
N PHE A 495 -17.53 -14.64 36.31
CA PHE A 495 -17.47 -13.68 35.21
C PHE A 495 -16.74 -14.30 34.03
N GLY A 496 -17.37 -14.24 32.86
CA GLY A 496 -16.83 -14.62 31.57
C GLY A 496 -16.15 -13.44 30.87
N VAL A 497 -15.21 -13.77 30.00
CA VAL A 497 -14.63 -12.87 29.01
C VAL A 497 -14.63 -13.53 27.64
N ARG A 498 -14.93 -12.74 26.61
CA ARG A 498 -14.65 -13.03 25.21
C ARG A 498 -13.96 -11.83 24.59
N ALA A 499 -13.01 -12.11 23.71
CA ALA A 499 -12.33 -11.06 22.97
C ALA A 499 -13.11 -10.76 21.68
N ILE A 500 -13.01 -9.54 21.20
CA ILE A 500 -13.48 -9.16 19.87
C ILE A 500 -12.33 -8.60 19.05
N LYS A 501 -12.46 -8.65 17.73
CA LYS A 501 -11.51 -8.11 16.77
C LYS A 501 -12.28 -7.42 15.65
N LYS A 502 -11.79 -6.24 15.23
CA LYS A 502 -12.27 -5.55 14.02
C LYS A 502 -11.63 -6.22 12.79
N PHE A 503 -12.39 -6.37 11.72
CA PHE A 503 -11.89 -6.94 10.46
C PHE A 503 -12.33 -6.07 9.29
#